data_AF-A0AAF0UAS5-F1
#
_entry.id   AF-A0AAF0UAS5-F1
#
_cell.length_a   1.000
_cell.length_b   1.000
_cell.length_c   1.000
_cell.angle_alpha   90.00
_cell.angle_beta   90.00
_cell.angle_gamma   90.00
#
_symmetry.space_group_name_H-M   'P 1'
#
loop_
_entity.id
_entity.type
_entity.pdbx_description
1 polymer ?
#
loop_
_entity_poly.entity_id
_entity_poly.type
_entity_poly.pdbx_seq_one_letter_code
_entity_poly.pdbx_strand_id
1 'polypeptide(L)'
;MKGVNFRLVYWKREVLQSYKVGERVSLIAGVHHWKHGRKGSGVFWLQQARDEFRLNRIAKQLFDFVGKSVSDEGFKQSSSIRTSDFRREEEKKRDHTFQFARKKVREEESTEGEEENREVEENRENREVEENRENREVEENHEQWEGLIELLGSESRTAGGLEFLNKYRVFRRSLLQVHGDTPTDAARNAAEALVSLMKNPSTPQRFWLPLLYDSLKLLMWQERPLVNVSQTQLLLNKLQELSMARLRPDFVEADLPSDALSSVRLALATNLGRAILEE
;
A
#
# COMPACT_ATOMS: atom_id res chain seq x y z
N MET A 1 -32.81 -30.54 45.13
CA MET A 1 -33.12 -30.06 43.76
C MET A 1 -32.93 -28.54 43.74
N LYS A 2 -31.95 -28.03 42.97
CA LYS A 2 -31.65 -26.58 42.90
C LYS A 2 -32.72 -25.90 42.04
N GLY A 3 -33.51 -25.00 42.63
CA GLY A 3 -34.56 -24.25 41.94
C GLY A 3 -33.97 -23.29 40.91
N VAL A 4 -34.31 -23.49 39.63
CA VAL A 4 -33.95 -22.55 38.56
C VAL A 4 -34.73 -21.25 38.81
N ASN A 5 -34.00 -20.14 38.96
CA ASN A 5 -34.60 -18.83 39.18
C ASN A 5 -35.29 -18.36 37.88
N PHE A 6 -36.60 -18.62 37.78
CA PHE A 6 -37.41 -18.30 36.60
C PHE A 6 -37.37 -16.82 36.22
N ARG A 7 -37.26 -15.89 37.18
CA ARG A 7 -37.12 -14.46 36.89
C ARG A 7 -35.86 -14.13 36.10
N LEU A 8 -34.75 -14.81 36.40
CA LEU A 8 -33.49 -14.63 35.67
C LEU A 8 -33.59 -15.17 34.24
N VAL A 9 -34.33 -16.26 34.02
CA VAL A 9 -34.54 -16.85 32.68
C VAL A 9 -35.43 -15.97 31.82
N TYR A 10 -36.53 -15.43 32.37
CA TYR A 10 -37.43 -14.53 31.64
C TYR A 10 -36.76 -13.20 31.28
N TRP A 11 -36.05 -12.58 32.23
CA TRP A 11 -35.31 -11.34 31.96
C TRP A 11 -34.23 -11.55 30.89
N LYS A 12 -33.47 -12.65 30.97
CA LYS A 12 -32.47 -13.00 29.96
C LYS A 12 -33.10 -13.20 28.58
N ARG A 13 -34.30 -13.80 28.50
CA ARG A 13 -35.04 -13.99 27.23
C ARG A 13 -35.52 -12.68 26.62
N GLU A 14 -36.06 -11.77 27.42
CA GLU A 14 -36.60 -10.49 26.98
C GLU A 14 -35.49 -9.52 26.52
N VAL A 15 -34.38 -9.49 27.27
CA VAL A 15 -33.16 -8.77 26.91
C VAL A 15 -32.59 -9.33 25.59
N LEU A 16 -32.46 -10.65 25.45
CA LEU A 16 -32.01 -11.29 24.20
C LEU A 16 -32.95 -11.01 23.02
N GLN A 17 -34.26 -10.93 23.25
CA GLN A 17 -35.23 -10.64 22.20
C GLN A 17 -35.13 -9.17 21.74
N SER A 18 -34.96 -8.23 22.68
CA SER A 18 -34.71 -6.81 22.37
C SER A 18 -33.43 -6.63 21.55
N TYR A 19 -32.33 -7.32 21.95
CA TYR A 19 -31.09 -7.34 21.18
C TYR A 19 -31.28 -7.90 19.75
N LYS A 20 -32.01 -9.01 19.59
CA LYS A 20 -32.28 -9.61 18.28
C LYS A 20 -33.14 -8.73 17.36
N VAL A 21 -34.08 -7.98 17.92
CA VAL A 21 -34.89 -7.02 17.15
C VAL A 21 -34.02 -5.86 16.68
N GLY A 22 -33.14 -5.33 17.54
CA GLY A 22 -32.15 -4.31 17.16
C GLY A 22 -31.17 -4.75 16.07
N GLU A 23 -30.72 -6.01 16.13
CA GLU A 23 -29.84 -6.62 15.12
C GLU A 23 -30.54 -6.74 13.74
N ARG A 24 -31.80 -7.21 13.72
CA ARG A 24 -32.57 -7.31 12.48
C ARG A 24 -32.90 -5.95 11.85
N VAL A 25 -33.22 -4.95 12.66
CA VAL A 25 -33.46 -3.58 12.16
C VAL A 25 -32.18 -3.00 11.57
N SER A 26 -31.05 -3.16 12.27
CA SER A 26 -29.73 -2.76 11.77
C SER A 26 -29.39 -3.47 10.45
N LEU A 27 -29.69 -4.76 10.33
CA LEU A 27 -29.47 -5.53 9.11
C LEU A 27 -30.25 -4.97 7.91
N ILE A 28 -31.54 -4.68 8.11
CA ILE A 28 -32.42 -4.14 7.06
C ILE A 28 -31.97 -2.74 6.66
N ALA A 29 -31.67 -1.88 7.64
CA ALA A 29 -31.13 -0.55 7.41
C ALA A 29 -29.83 -0.61 6.60
N GLY A 30 -28.89 -1.49 6.98
CA GLY A 30 -27.62 -1.67 6.29
C GLY A 30 -27.79 -2.06 4.82
N VAL A 31 -28.63 -3.07 4.54
CA VAL A 31 -28.93 -3.49 3.16
C VAL A 31 -29.61 -2.37 2.36
N HIS A 32 -30.56 -1.65 2.97
CA HIS A 32 -31.25 -0.54 2.34
C HIS A 32 -30.27 0.59 1.96
N HIS A 33 -29.49 1.09 2.92
CA HIS A 33 -28.51 2.15 2.66
C HIS A 33 -27.48 1.73 1.60
N TRP A 34 -27.00 0.49 1.65
CA TRP A 34 -26.05 -0.05 0.67
C TRP A 34 -26.60 -0.06 -0.76
N LYS A 35 -27.87 -0.48 -0.93
CA LYS A 35 -28.57 -0.52 -2.23
C LYS A 35 -28.84 0.87 -2.79
N HIS A 36 -29.09 1.85 -1.93
CA HIS A 36 -29.36 3.24 -2.31
C HIS A 36 -28.10 4.13 -2.40
N GLY A 37 -26.92 3.53 -2.60
CA GLY A 37 -25.67 4.27 -2.81
C GLY A 37 -25.05 4.92 -1.55
N ARG A 38 -25.73 4.86 -0.39
CA ARG A 38 -25.22 5.37 0.89
C ARG A 38 -24.29 4.33 1.53
N LYS A 39 -23.13 4.11 0.92
CA LYS A 39 -22.18 3.03 1.26
C LYS A 39 -21.73 3.07 2.72
N GLY A 40 -21.38 4.26 3.21
CA GLY A 40 -20.95 4.45 4.58
C GLY A 40 -21.99 4.10 5.63
N SER A 41 -23.20 4.66 5.50
CA SER A 41 -24.32 4.29 6.36
C SER A 41 -24.67 2.81 6.24
N GLY A 42 -24.54 2.23 5.04
CA GLY A 42 -24.75 0.80 4.81
C GLY A 42 -23.79 -0.06 5.63
N VAL A 43 -22.49 0.26 5.60
CA VAL A 43 -21.47 -0.45 6.37
C VAL A 43 -21.64 -0.26 7.86
N PHE A 44 -21.90 0.97 8.31
CA PHE A 44 -22.18 1.27 9.72
C PHE A 44 -23.28 0.37 10.29
N TRP A 45 -24.44 0.33 9.62
CA TRP A 45 -25.56 -0.49 10.07
C TRP A 45 -25.28 -2.00 9.98
N LEU A 46 -24.50 -2.45 8.99
CA LEU A 46 -24.06 -3.85 8.91
C LEU A 46 -23.08 -4.22 10.04
N GLN A 47 -22.22 -3.30 10.49
CA GLN A 47 -21.36 -3.47 11.66
C GLN A 47 -22.19 -3.59 12.94
N GLN A 48 -23.20 -2.73 13.12
CA GLN A 48 -24.13 -2.84 14.26
C GLN A 48 -24.91 -4.16 14.25
N ALA A 49 -25.23 -4.68 13.05
CA ALA A 49 -25.86 -5.98 12.86
C ALA A 49 -24.91 -7.18 12.97
N ARG A 50 -23.59 -6.97 13.15
CA ARG A 50 -22.56 -8.02 13.18
C ARG A 50 -22.60 -8.96 11.95
N ASP A 51 -22.97 -8.42 10.79
CA ASP A 51 -23.06 -9.19 9.55
C ASP A 51 -21.70 -9.28 8.87
N GLU A 52 -20.81 -10.08 9.47
CA GLU A 52 -19.45 -10.28 8.98
C GLU A 52 -19.41 -10.82 7.55
N PHE A 53 -20.38 -11.65 7.17
CA PHE A 53 -20.46 -12.21 5.82
C PHE A 53 -20.61 -11.10 4.77
N ARG A 54 -21.57 -10.18 4.95
CA ARG A 54 -21.74 -9.08 4.01
C ARG A 54 -20.61 -8.07 4.07
N LEU A 55 -20.09 -7.77 5.26
CA LEU A 55 -18.94 -6.87 5.43
C LEU A 55 -17.69 -7.42 4.72
N ASN A 56 -17.41 -8.72 4.83
CA ASN A 56 -16.31 -9.36 4.12
C ASN A 56 -16.54 -9.39 2.60
N ARG A 57 -17.79 -9.57 2.14
CA ARG A 57 -18.11 -9.45 0.71
C ARG A 57 -17.86 -8.05 0.18
N ILE A 58 -18.21 -7.02 0.95
CA ILE A 58 -17.92 -5.62 0.63
C ILE A 58 -16.41 -5.39 0.57
N ALA A 59 -15.68 -5.85 1.59
CA ALA A 59 -14.22 -5.74 1.60
C ALA A 59 -13.58 -6.41 0.38
N LYS A 60 -14.07 -7.60 -0.01
CA LYS A 60 -13.58 -8.32 -1.20
C LYS A 60 -13.81 -7.53 -2.49
N GLN A 61 -14.96 -6.88 -2.66
CA GLN A 61 -15.22 -6.00 -3.81
C GLN A 61 -14.26 -4.80 -3.84
N LEU A 62 -13.94 -4.24 -2.66
CA LEU A 62 -12.99 -3.14 -2.55
C LEU A 62 -11.55 -3.59 -2.83
N PHE A 63 -11.18 -4.82 -2.47
CA PHE A 63 -9.88 -5.39 -2.84
C PHE A 63 -9.68 -5.48 -4.34
N ASP A 64 -10.73 -5.77 -5.10
CA ASP A 64 -10.63 -5.84 -6.55
C ASP A 64 -10.44 -4.44 -7.16
N PHE A 65 -10.94 -3.39 -6.50
CA PHE A 65 -10.70 -2.00 -6.90
C PHE A 65 -9.28 -1.55 -6.54
N VAL A 66 -8.89 -1.68 -5.26
CA VAL A 66 -7.57 -1.27 -4.76
C VAL A 66 -6.44 -2.06 -5.44
N GLY A 67 -6.62 -3.37 -5.64
CA GLY A 67 -5.57 -4.17 -6.26
C GLY A 67 -5.34 -3.88 -7.75
N LYS A 68 -6.28 -3.20 -8.43
CA LYS A 68 -6.05 -2.70 -9.80
C LYS A 68 -5.21 -1.42 -9.78
N SER A 69 -5.53 -0.47 -8.89
CA SER A 69 -4.77 0.78 -8.78
C SER A 69 -3.33 0.57 -8.33
N VAL A 70 -3.06 -0.44 -7.51
CA VAL A 70 -1.70 -0.78 -7.03
C VAL A 70 -0.79 -1.28 -8.16
N SER A 71 -1.34 -2.00 -9.13
CA SER A 71 -0.57 -2.48 -10.28
C SER A 71 -0.07 -1.33 -11.16
N ASP A 72 -0.85 -0.26 -11.30
CA ASP A 72 -0.47 0.92 -12.08
C ASP A 72 0.60 1.78 -11.36
N GLU A 73 0.59 1.81 -10.03
CA GLU A 73 1.51 2.63 -9.21
C GLU A 73 2.88 1.97 -8.96
N GLY A 74 2.91 0.67 -8.70
CA GLY A 74 4.16 -0.07 -8.45
C GLY A 74 5.12 0.00 -9.65
N PHE A 75 4.57 0.03 -10.86
CA PHE A 75 5.33 0.22 -12.08
C PHE A 75 6.06 1.58 -12.11
N LYS A 76 5.39 2.67 -11.70
CA LYS A 76 5.93 4.04 -11.73
C LYS A 76 6.97 4.32 -10.65
N GLN A 77 6.80 3.76 -9.46
CA GLN A 77 7.79 3.94 -8.39
C GLN A 77 9.09 3.17 -8.70
N SER A 78 9.00 2.02 -9.38
CA SER A 78 10.16 1.22 -9.80
C SER A 78 10.99 1.87 -10.89
N SER A 79 10.33 2.54 -11.86
CA SER A 79 11.00 3.29 -12.91
C SER A 79 11.65 4.56 -12.36
N SER A 80 11.01 5.23 -11.40
CA SER A 80 11.55 6.40 -10.70
C SER A 80 12.78 6.08 -9.83
N ILE A 81 12.77 4.97 -9.07
CA ILE A 81 13.94 4.54 -8.26
C ILE A 81 15.12 4.12 -9.15
N ARG A 82 14.84 3.33 -10.21
CA ARG A 82 15.89 2.93 -11.18
C ARG A 82 16.49 4.13 -11.90
N THR A 83 15.69 5.15 -12.22
CA THR A 83 16.20 6.36 -12.88
C THR A 83 16.95 7.27 -11.92
N SER A 84 16.54 7.42 -10.65
CA SER A 84 17.27 8.23 -9.68
C SER A 84 18.63 7.65 -9.31
N ASP A 85 18.74 6.33 -9.16
CA ASP A 85 20.01 5.67 -8.82
C ASP A 85 20.97 5.64 -10.01
N PHE A 86 20.45 5.38 -11.22
CA PHE A 86 21.27 5.41 -12.44
C PHE A 86 21.73 6.84 -12.78
N ARG A 87 20.87 7.86 -12.61
CA ARG A 87 21.20 9.27 -12.88
C ARG A 87 22.23 9.81 -11.87
N ARG A 88 22.19 9.38 -10.61
CA ARG A 88 23.17 9.75 -9.57
C ARG A 88 24.55 9.10 -9.77
N GLU A 89 24.58 7.91 -10.37
CA GLU A 89 25.82 7.20 -10.71
C GLU A 89 26.41 7.67 -12.05
N GLU A 90 25.56 8.04 -13.01
CA GLU A 90 25.91 8.73 -14.25
C GLU A 90 26.41 10.16 -14.00
N GLU A 91 25.78 10.94 -13.12
CA GLU A 91 26.26 12.29 -12.75
C GLU A 91 27.63 12.25 -12.08
N LYS A 92 27.92 11.25 -11.24
CA LYS A 92 29.26 11.04 -10.67
C LYS A 92 30.30 10.69 -11.74
N LYS A 93 29.92 9.91 -12.77
CA LYS A 93 30.81 9.59 -13.91
C LYS A 93 30.97 10.77 -14.85
N ARG A 94 29.91 11.56 -15.07
CA ARG A 94 29.93 12.78 -15.87
C ARG A 94 30.76 13.85 -15.19
N ASP A 95 30.62 14.13 -13.90
CA ASP A 95 31.45 15.12 -13.20
C ASP A 95 32.94 14.79 -13.30
N HIS A 96 33.31 13.51 -13.21
CA HIS A 96 34.69 13.07 -13.33
C HIS A 96 35.22 13.14 -14.78
N THR A 97 34.34 13.07 -15.78
CA THR A 97 34.68 13.13 -17.22
C THR A 97 34.66 14.57 -17.75
N PHE A 98 33.71 15.39 -17.29
CA PHE A 98 33.54 16.81 -17.65
C PHE A 98 34.65 17.69 -17.06
N GLN A 99 35.21 17.36 -15.89
CA GLN A 99 36.41 18.04 -15.39
C GLN A 99 37.65 17.77 -16.27
N PHE A 100 37.69 16.65 -16.99
CA PHE A 100 38.75 16.33 -17.95
C PHE A 100 38.50 16.97 -19.33
N ALA A 101 37.24 17.02 -19.79
CA ALA A 101 36.87 17.57 -21.09
C ALA A 101 36.88 19.11 -21.15
N ARG A 102 36.60 19.81 -20.03
CA ARG A 102 36.66 21.29 -19.95
C ARG A 102 38.07 21.86 -20.14
N LYS A 103 39.12 21.03 -20.11
CA LYS A 103 40.49 21.43 -20.43
C LYS A 103 40.82 21.30 -21.93
N LYS A 104 39.92 20.70 -22.72
CA LYS A 104 40.19 20.37 -24.14
C LYS A 104 39.22 21.01 -25.14
N VAL A 105 38.05 21.49 -24.72
CA VAL A 105 37.09 22.17 -25.61
C VAL A 105 37.08 23.66 -25.27
N ARG A 106 38.15 24.33 -25.69
CA ARG A 106 38.22 25.78 -25.81
C ARG A 106 38.77 26.11 -27.19
N GLU A 107 38.13 25.55 -28.20
CA GLU A 107 38.28 25.81 -29.63
C GLU A 107 37.31 24.83 -30.31
N GLU A 108 36.48 25.32 -31.21
CA GLU A 108 35.38 24.60 -31.89
C GLU A 108 34.18 24.40 -30.94
N GLU A 109 33.05 25.07 -31.13
CA GLU A 109 32.13 24.81 -32.23
C GLU A 109 31.29 26.04 -32.61
N SER A 110 31.09 26.16 -33.92
CA SER A 110 30.18 27.06 -34.61
C SER A 110 28.98 26.27 -35.13
N THR A 111 27.77 26.78 -34.85
CA THR A 111 26.58 26.73 -35.73
C THR A 111 25.92 25.38 -36.10
N GLU A 112 25.98 24.35 -35.25
CA GLU A 112 25.07 23.18 -35.34
C GLU A 112 24.18 22.96 -34.09
N GLY A 113 24.36 23.76 -33.03
CA GLY A 113 23.72 23.55 -31.71
C GLY A 113 22.29 24.10 -31.51
N GLU A 114 21.60 24.57 -32.56
CA GLU A 114 20.26 25.18 -32.41
C GLU A 114 19.09 24.26 -32.81
N GLU A 115 19.28 23.31 -33.73
CA GLU A 115 18.24 22.32 -34.10
C GLU A 115 18.25 21.10 -33.15
N GLU A 116 19.42 20.61 -32.76
CA GLU A 116 19.54 19.49 -31.81
C GLU A 116 19.05 19.88 -30.41
N ASN A 117 19.24 21.14 -29.99
CA ASN A 117 18.65 21.66 -28.75
C ASN A 117 17.12 21.77 -28.83
N ARG A 118 16.56 22.10 -30.00
CA ARG A 118 15.10 22.28 -30.15
C ARG A 118 14.37 20.92 -30.14
N GLU A 119 14.95 19.89 -30.75
CA GLU A 119 14.42 18.53 -30.72
C GLU A 119 14.57 17.85 -29.33
N VAL A 120 15.63 18.18 -28.59
CA VAL A 120 15.81 17.73 -27.19
C VAL A 120 14.82 18.43 -26.24
N GLU A 121 14.56 19.72 -26.42
CA GLU A 121 13.60 20.47 -25.59
C GLU A 121 12.15 20.00 -25.87
N GLU A 122 11.78 19.77 -27.14
CA GLU A 122 10.46 19.26 -27.52
C GLU A 122 10.23 17.81 -27.02
N ASN A 123 11.25 16.95 -27.10
CA ASN A 123 11.18 15.60 -26.53
C ASN A 123 11.10 15.62 -24.99
N ARG A 124 11.66 16.65 -24.34
CA ARG A 124 11.58 16.84 -22.90
C ARG A 124 10.19 17.33 -22.48
N GLU A 125 9.64 18.33 -23.18
CA GLU A 125 8.28 18.83 -22.93
C GLU A 125 7.23 17.73 -23.15
N ASN A 126 7.34 16.94 -24.22
CA ASN A 126 6.44 15.82 -24.47
C ASN A 126 6.51 14.76 -23.37
N ARG A 127 7.71 14.50 -22.82
CA ARG A 127 7.87 13.60 -21.67
C ARG A 127 7.24 14.13 -20.39
N GLU A 128 7.41 15.42 -20.10
CA GLU A 128 6.81 16.08 -18.94
C GLU A 128 5.27 16.11 -19.03
N VAL A 129 4.70 16.30 -20.23
CA VAL A 129 3.25 16.26 -20.46
C VAL A 129 2.67 14.86 -20.25
N GLU A 130 3.32 13.82 -20.77
CA GLU A 130 2.89 12.42 -20.59
C GLU A 130 2.97 12.02 -19.10
N GLU A 131 4.07 12.36 -18.42
CA GLU A 131 4.28 12.11 -17.00
C GLU A 131 3.24 12.84 -16.12
N ASN A 132 2.91 14.09 -16.45
CA ASN A 132 1.87 14.85 -15.75
C ASN A 132 0.47 14.28 -15.94
N ARG A 133 0.14 13.81 -17.15
CA ARG A 133 -1.15 13.15 -17.43
C ARG A 133 -1.27 11.84 -16.67
N GLU A 134 -0.21 11.04 -16.71
CA GLU A 134 -0.13 9.77 -16.00
C GLU A 134 -0.20 9.93 -14.47
N ASN A 135 0.42 10.97 -13.91
CA ASN A 135 0.35 11.26 -12.47
C ASN A 135 -1.08 11.69 -12.06
N ARG A 136 -1.76 12.46 -12.92
CA ARG A 136 -3.13 12.92 -12.66
C ARG A 136 -4.15 11.78 -12.64
N GLU A 137 -4.05 10.83 -13.59
CA GLU A 137 -4.94 9.65 -13.61
C GLU A 137 -4.74 8.75 -12.37
N VAL A 138 -3.51 8.68 -11.85
CA VAL A 138 -3.19 7.94 -10.61
C VAL A 138 -3.78 8.64 -9.38
N GLU A 139 -3.63 9.96 -9.27
CA GLU A 139 -4.22 10.74 -8.19
C GLU A 139 -5.75 10.60 -8.16
N GLU A 140 -6.41 10.67 -9.32
CA GLU A 140 -7.87 10.51 -9.42
C GLU A 140 -8.34 9.12 -8.98
N ASN A 141 -7.63 8.05 -9.39
CA ASN A 141 -7.94 6.69 -8.92
C ASN A 141 -7.69 6.55 -7.42
N HIS A 142 -6.60 7.13 -6.91
CA HIS A 142 -6.23 7.09 -5.49
C HIS A 142 -7.28 7.77 -4.61
N GLU A 143 -7.72 8.98 -5.00
CA GLU A 143 -8.77 9.73 -4.30
C GLU A 143 -10.12 9.00 -4.28
N GLN A 144 -10.45 8.26 -5.36
CA GLN A 144 -11.72 7.53 -5.45
C GLN A 144 -11.84 6.39 -4.43
N TRP A 145 -10.83 5.54 -4.25
CA TRP A 145 -10.91 4.46 -3.27
C TRP A 145 -10.69 4.93 -1.83
N GLU A 146 -9.84 5.94 -1.63
CA GLU A 146 -9.66 6.60 -0.33
C GLU A 146 -10.98 7.18 0.16
N GLY A 147 -11.71 7.89 -0.71
CA GLY A 147 -13.04 8.42 -0.43
C GLY A 147 -14.05 7.30 -0.15
N LEU A 148 -14.00 6.19 -0.90
CA LEU A 148 -14.83 5.02 -0.61
C LEU A 148 -14.54 4.43 0.78
N ILE A 149 -13.27 4.30 1.18
CA ILE A 149 -12.90 3.81 2.52
C ILE A 149 -13.27 4.80 3.62
N GLU A 150 -13.12 6.09 3.37
CA GLU A 150 -13.51 7.13 4.32
C GLU A 150 -15.01 7.06 4.66
N LEU A 151 -15.83 6.81 3.64
CA LEU A 151 -17.26 6.58 3.86
C LEU A 151 -17.51 5.36 4.75
N LEU A 152 -16.66 4.32 4.74
CA LEU A 152 -16.86 3.09 5.54
C LEU A 152 -16.72 3.32 7.07
N GLY A 153 -16.14 4.45 7.49
CA GLY A 153 -15.97 4.82 8.90
C GLY A 153 -14.81 4.12 9.61
N SER A 154 -14.40 4.67 10.76
CA SER A 154 -13.24 4.23 11.56
C SER A 154 -13.59 3.32 12.75
N GLU A 155 -14.84 2.83 12.86
CA GLU A 155 -15.30 2.14 14.07
C GLU A 155 -14.66 0.76 14.25
N SER A 156 -14.21 0.49 15.48
CA SER A 156 -13.36 -0.65 15.89
C SER A 156 -14.01 -2.04 15.85
N ARG A 157 -15.21 -2.18 15.26
CA ARG A 157 -15.94 -3.45 15.10
C ARG A 157 -16.03 -3.86 13.63
N THR A 158 -14.98 -3.58 12.87
CA THR A 158 -14.87 -3.96 11.46
C THR A 158 -14.63 -5.46 11.31
N ALA A 159 -15.32 -6.09 10.36
CA ALA A 159 -14.90 -7.38 9.84
C ALA A 159 -13.46 -7.27 9.32
N GLY A 160 -12.65 -8.33 9.48
CA GLY A 160 -11.19 -8.29 9.28
C GLY A 160 -10.75 -7.71 7.93
N GLY A 161 -11.52 -7.92 6.85
CA GLY A 161 -11.22 -7.34 5.55
C GLY A 161 -11.32 -5.80 5.50
N LEU A 162 -12.31 -5.22 6.20
CA LEU A 162 -12.45 -3.76 6.32
C LEU A 162 -11.37 -3.15 7.20
N GLU A 163 -10.95 -3.88 8.25
CA GLU A 163 -9.83 -3.48 9.10
C GLU A 163 -8.54 -3.38 8.27
N PHE A 164 -8.26 -4.38 7.43
CA PHE A 164 -7.12 -4.36 6.53
C PHE A 164 -7.19 -3.15 5.57
N LEU A 165 -8.33 -2.86 4.96
CA LEU A 165 -8.48 -1.68 4.07
C LEU A 165 -8.16 -0.37 4.77
N ASN A 166 -8.65 -0.19 6.00
CA ASN A 166 -8.37 1.03 6.75
C ASN A 166 -6.87 1.15 7.10
N LYS A 167 -6.23 0.05 7.53
CA LYS A 167 -4.78 0.02 7.79
C LYS A 167 -3.97 0.25 6.51
N TYR A 168 -4.44 -0.32 5.39
CA TYR A 168 -3.81 -0.20 4.08
C TYR A 168 -3.76 1.25 3.62
N ARG A 169 -4.89 1.96 3.74
CA ARG A 169 -4.98 3.41 3.54
C ARG A 169 -3.99 4.20 4.39
N VAL A 170 -3.97 3.94 5.71
CA VAL A 170 -3.08 4.67 6.62
C VAL A 170 -1.62 4.48 6.22
N PHE A 171 -1.23 3.23 5.93
CA PHE A 171 0.10 2.91 5.43
C PHE A 171 0.43 3.65 4.12
N ARG A 172 -0.47 3.61 3.12
CA ARG A 172 -0.27 4.27 1.83
C ARG A 172 -0.08 5.78 1.99
N ARG A 173 -0.89 6.43 2.81
CA ARG A 173 -0.74 7.86 3.11
C ARG A 173 0.60 8.17 3.79
N SER A 174 1.02 7.34 4.75
CA SER A 174 2.33 7.49 5.36
C SER A 174 3.46 7.29 4.36
N LEU A 175 3.35 6.33 3.44
CA LEU A 175 4.36 6.06 2.43
C LEU A 175 4.51 7.21 1.43
N LEU A 176 3.41 7.84 1.01
CA LEU A 176 3.44 9.02 0.12
C LEU A 176 4.17 10.22 0.75
N GLN A 177 4.18 10.31 2.08
CA GLN A 177 4.91 11.36 2.81
C GLN A 177 6.40 11.06 2.97
N VAL A 178 6.88 9.89 2.53
CA VAL A 178 8.28 9.48 2.63
C VAL A 178 9.03 9.81 1.34
N HIS A 179 9.78 10.90 1.40
CA HIS A 179 10.71 11.43 0.41
C HIS A 179 12.15 11.49 0.97
N GLY A 180 13.13 11.89 0.15
CA GLY A 180 14.55 11.86 0.50
C GLY A 180 14.92 12.65 1.75
N ASP A 181 14.24 13.77 2.00
CA ASP A 181 14.46 14.63 3.17
C ASP A 181 13.49 14.35 4.34
N THR A 182 12.74 13.24 4.29
CA THR A 182 11.74 12.94 5.33
C THR A 182 12.43 12.62 6.65
N PRO A 183 11.96 13.21 7.76
CA PRO A 183 12.49 12.88 9.08
C PRO A 183 12.31 11.40 9.38
N THR A 184 13.35 10.78 9.92
CA THR A 184 13.43 9.33 10.16
C THR A 184 12.30 8.79 11.03
N ASP A 185 11.67 9.63 11.85
CA ASP A 185 10.50 9.25 12.66
C ASP A 185 9.23 9.06 11.81
N ALA A 186 9.02 9.88 10.77
CA ALA A 186 7.90 9.69 9.84
C ALA A 186 8.09 8.42 8.99
N ALA A 187 9.33 8.18 8.52
CA ALA A 187 9.68 6.94 7.84
C ALA A 187 9.49 5.70 8.75
N ARG A 188 9.86 5.82 10.04
CA ARG A 188 9.61 4.77 11.03
C ARG A 188 8.11 4.50 11.21
N ASN A 189 7.27 5.53 11.32
CA ASN A 189 5.82 5.34 11.42
C ASN A 189 5.25 4.59 10.20
N ALA A 190 5.75 4.87 9.00
CA ALA A 190 5.36 4.13 7.79
C ALA A 190 5.81 2.65 7.85
N ALA A 191 7.04 2.39 8.33
CA ALA A 191 7.55 1.03 8.53
C ALA A 191 6.75 0.26 9.60
N GLU A 192 6.34 0.91 10.68
CA GLU A 192 5.47 0.31 11.71
C GLU A 192 4.08 0.00 11.15
N ALA A 193 3.51 0.88 10.32
CA ALA A 193 2.25 0.63 9.63
C ALA A 193 2.34 -0.57 8.68
N LEU A 194 3.44 -0.71 7.92
CA LEU A 194 3.71 -1.90 7.10
C LEU A 194 3.74 -3.17 7.94
N VAL A 195 4.51 -3.17 9.04
CA VAL A 195 4.62 -4.34 9.92
C VAL A 195 3.25 -4.69 10.52
N SER A 196 2.47 -3.69 10.93
CA SER A 196 1.10 -3.87 11.44
C SER A 196 0.18 -4.53 10.42
N LEU A 197 0.28 -4.16 9.14
CA LEU A 197 -0.43 -4.80 8.04
C LEU A 197 0.03 -6.25 7.85
N MET A 198 1.32 -6.50 7.81
CA MET A 198 1.88 -7.83 7.53
C MET A 198 1.64 -8.82 8.69
N LYS A 199 1.43 -8.32 9.91
CA LYS A 199 0.99 -9.11 11.08
C LYS A 199 -0.51 -9.43 11.06
N ASN A 200 -1.33 -8.63 10.38
CA ASN A 200 -2.78 -8.82 10.40
C ASN A 200 -3.16 -10.11 9.64
N PRO A 201 -3.82 -11.09 10.29
CA PRO A 201 -4.22 -12.34 9.63
C PRO A 201 -5.24 -12.13 8.51
N SER A 202 -5.92 -10.97 8.49
CA SER A 202 -6.90 -10.61 7.46
C SER A 202 -6.27 -9.99 6.21
N THR A 203 -4.96 -9.77 6.20
CA THR A 203 -4.24 -9.22 5.04
C THR A 203 -4.22 -10.24 3.90
N PRO A 204 -4.89 -9.96 2.76
CA PRO A 204 -4.99 -10.94 1.69
C PRO A 204 -3.62 -11.19 1.05
N GLN A 205 -3.30 -12.46 0.77
CA GLN A 205 -1.97 -12.88 0.28
C GLN A 205 -1.53 -12.18 -1.01
N ARG A 206 -2.48 -11.88 -1.91
CA ARG A 206 -2.21 -11.12 -3.15
C ARG A 206 -1.63 -9.72 -2.92
N PHE A 207 -1.82 -9.13 -1.73
CA PHE A 207 -1.26 -7.82 -1.38
C PHE A 207 0.13 -7.89 -0.73
N TRP A 208 0.61 -9.07 -0.32
CA TRP A 208 1.88 -9.17 0.41
C TRP A 208 3.07 -8.70 -0.41
N LEU A 209 3.19 -9.14 -1.67
CA LEU A 209 4.27 -8.69 -2.54
C LEU A 209 4.15 -7.21 -2.92
N PRO A 210 2.98 -6.70 -3.36
CA PRO A 210 2.81 -5.27 -3.60
C PRO A 210 3.15 -4.39 -2.40
N LEU A 211 2.67 -4.73 -1.20
CA LEU A 211 2.98 -3.98 0.03
C LEU A 211 4.48 -3.90 0.30
N LEU A 212 5.19 -5.03 0.14
CA LEU A 212 6.64 -5.08 0.33
C LEU A 212 7.39 -4.33 -0.76
N TYR A 213 6.89 -4.37 -2.00
CA TYR A 213 7.48 -3.71 -3.14
C TYR A 213 7.36 -2.18 -3.05
N ASP A 214 6.18 -1.67 -2.69
CA ASP A 214 5.95 -0.24 -2.42
C ASP A 214 6.87 0.27 -1.30
N SER A 215 7.22 -0.63 -0.36
CA SER A 215 8.05 -0.32 0.81
C SER A 215 9.56 -0.42 0.58
N LEU A 216 10.05 -0.64 -0.64
CA LEU A 216 11.49 -0.82 -0.90
C LEU A 216 12.34 0.33 -0.34
N LYS A 217 11.85 1.58 -0.43
CA LYS A 217 12.52 2.76 0.15
C LYS A 217 12.67 2.67 1.68
N LEU A 218 11.65 2.15 2.37
CA LEU A 218 11.68 1.95 3.83
C LEU A 218 12.61 0.80 4.23
N LEU A 219 12.61 -0.28 3.45
CA LEU A 219 13.46 -1.45 3.70
C LEU A 219 14.94 -1.16 3.45
N MET A 220 15.26 -0.23 2.53
CA MET A 220 16.64 0.19 2.25
C MET A 220 16.98 1.58 2.83
N TRP A 221 16.32 1.97 3.92
CA TRP A 221 16.54 3.29 4.52
C TRP A 221 18.00 3.50 4.94
N GLN A 222 18.66 4.56 4.44
CA GLN A 222 20.12 4.67 4.48
C GLN A 222 20.70 4.94 5.88
N GLU A 223 20.03 5.73 6.72
CA GLU A 223 20.58 6.12 8.03
C GLU A 223 20.71 4.94 8.99
N ARG A 224 19.59 4.24 9.22
CA ARG A 224 19.46 3.10 10.13
C ARG A 224 18.30 2.23 9.67
N PRO A 225 18.38 0.89 9.81
CA PRO A 225 17.26 -0.01 9.61
C PRO A 225 16.02 0.47 10.36
N LEU A 226 14.95 0.73 9.63
CA LEU A 226 13.64 1.06 10.22
C LEU A 226 12.91 -0.20 10.70
N VAL A 227 13.31 -1.35 10.18
CA VAL A 227 12.74 -2.67 10.45
C VAL A 227 13.80 -3.51 11.16
N ASN A 228 13.51 -4.01 12.35
CA ASN A 228 14.46 -4.79 13.14
C ASN A 228 14.58 -6.26 12.67
N VAL A 229 15.43 -7.05 13.32
CA VAL A 229 15.67 -8.45 12.93
C VAL A 229 14.38 -9.27 12.98
N SER A 230 13.63 -9.20 14.08
CA SER A 230 12.37 -9.96 14.26
C SER A 230 11.30 -9.59 13.23
N GLN A 231 11.18 -8.31 12.89
CA GLN A 231 10.24 -7.82 11.89
C GLN A 231 10.69 -8.24 10.49
N THR A 232 11.98 -8.18 10.18
CA THR A 232 12.51 -8.63 8.87
C THR A 232 12.28 -10.12 8.66
N GLN A 233 12.46 -10.94 9.71
CA GLN A 233 12.15 -12.36 9.69
C GLN A 233 10.65 -12.62 9.43
N LEU A 234 9.76 -11.85 10.06
CA LEU A 234 8.33 -11.94 9.77
C LEU A 234 8.03 -11.68 8.28
N LEU A 235 8.64 -10.65 7.68
CA LEU A 235 8.42 -10.31 6.27
C LEU A 235 8.97 -11.41 5.33
N LEU A 236 10.14 -11.97 5.65
CA LEU A 236 10.70 -13.11 4.92
C LEU A 236 9.79 -14.35 4.99
N ASN A 237 9.24 -14.65 6.16
CA ASN A 237 8.29 -15.75 6.32
C ASN A 237 7.04 -15.54 5.45
N LYS A 238 6.54 -14.30 5.35
CA LYS A 238 5.41 -13.98 4.45
C LYS A 238 5.74 -14.21 2.97
N LEU A 239 6.95 -13.90 2.52
CA LEU A 239 7.39 -14.22 1.15
C LEU A 239 7.52 -15.72 0.91
N GLN A 240 7.96 -16.48 1.92
CA GLN A 240 8.02 -17.93 1.83
C GLN A 240 6.60 -18.53 1.74
N GLU A 241 5.68 -18.10 2.59
CA GLU A 241 4.26 -18.46 2.52
C GLU A 241 3.65 -18.10 1.15
N LEU A 242 4.00 -16.92 0.60
CA LEU A 242 3.57 -16.48 -0.73
C LEU A 242 4.07 -17.40 -1.84
N SER A 243 5.32 -17.88 -1.73
CA SER A 243 5.90 -18.79 -2.73
C SER A 243 5.11 -20.10 -2.81
N MET A 244 4.61 -20.60 -1.69
CA MET A 244 3.71 -21.75 -1.66
C MET A 244 2.32 -21.40 -2.19
N ALA A 245 1.81 -20.19 -1.89
CA ALA A 245 0.51 -19.74 -2.36
C ALA A 245 0.42 -19.67 -3.89
N ARG A 246 1.50 -19.24 -4.56
CA ARG A 246 1.61 -19.12 -6.03
C ARG A 246 1.49 -20.44 -6.78
N LEU A 247 1.70 -21.57 -6.10
CA LEU A 247 1.55 -22.90 -6.70
C LEU A 247 0.08 -23.34 -6.83
N ARG A 248 -0.85 -22.61 -6.21
CA ARG A 248 -2.27 -22.95 -6.26
C ARG A 248 -2.92 -22.40 -7.54
N PRO A 249 -3.82 -23.16 -8.18
CA PRO A 249 -4.43 -22.77 -9.46
C PRO A 249 -5.37 -21.56 -9.35
N ASP A 250 -5.87 -21.25 -8.16
CA ASP A 250 -6.75 -20.11 -7.89
C ASP A 250 -6.00 -18.84 -7.47
N PHE A 251 -4.66 -18.89 -7.41
CA PHE A 251 -3.87 -17.74 -7.02
C PHE A 251 -3.81 -16.70 -8.15
N VAL A 252 -4.29 -15.49 -7.86
CA VAL A 252 -4.17 -14.35 -8.76
C VAL A 252 -2.96 -13.52 -8.32
N GLU A 253 -1.96 -13.48 -9.18
CA GLU A 253 -0.77 -12.66 -8.96
C GLU A 253 -1.08 -11.17 -9.20
N ALA A 254 -0.43 -10.31 -8.42
CA ALA A 254 -0.49 -8.88 -8.66
C ALA A 254 0.33 -8.55 -9.91
N ASP A 255 -0.19 -7.65 -10.75
CA ASP A 255 0.55 -7.19 -11.91
C ASP A 255 1.67 -6.25 -11.43
N LEU A 256 2.90 -6.77 -11.40
CA LEU A 256 4.11 -6.14 -10.89
C LEU A 256 5.27 -6.50 -11.83
N PRO A 257 6.36 -5.71 -11.84
CA PRO A 257 7.56 -6.04 -12.59
C PRO A 257 8.08 -7.45 -12.26
N SER A 258 8.60 -8.16 -13.26
CA SER A 258 9.07 -9.55 -13.08
C SER A 258 10.18 -9.70 -12.04
N ASP A 259 10.95 -8.63 -11.80
CA ASP A 259 12.00 -8.59 -10.78
C ASP A 259 11.50 -8.19 -9.38
N ALA A 260 10.23 -7.84 -9.21
CA ALA A 260 9.70 -7.33 -7.94
C ALA A 260 10.01 -8.24 -6.75
N LEU A 261 9.82 -9.55 -6.92
CA LEU A 261 10.15 -10.54 -5.89
C LEU A 261 11.64 -10.56 -5.55
N SER A 262 12.52 -10.47 -6.56
CA SER A 262 13.97 -10.44 -6.37
C SER A 262 14.42 -9.17 -5.66
N SER A 263 13.86 -8.03 -6.06
CA SER A 263 14.11 -6.72 -5.47
C SER A 263 13.71 -6.67 -3.99
N VAL A 264 12.53 -7.21 -3.64
CA VAL A 264 12.11 -7.31 -2.24
C VAL A 264 13.01 -8.25 -1.44
N ARG A 265 13.38 -9.42 -1.98
CA ARG A 265 14.28 -10.36 -1.29
C ARG A 265 15.63 -9.72 -1.00
N LEU A 266 16.19 -8.99 -1.96
CA LEU A 266 17.44 -8.27 -1.80
C LEU A 266 17.31 -7.21 -0.70
N ALA A 267 16.28 -6.36 -0.76
CA ALA A 267 16.06 -5.31 0.24
C ALA A 267 15.92 -5.88 1.67
N LEU A 268 15.18 -6.99 1.83
CA LEU A 268 15.05 -7.65 3.13
C LEU A 268 16.36 -8.28 3.61
N ALA A 269 17.13 -8.92 2.72
CA ALA A 269 18.43 -9.48 3.08
C ALA A 269 19.42 -8.39 3.50
N THR A 270 19.47 -7.27 2.77
CA THR A 270 20.27 -6.10 3.09
C THR A 270 19.85 -5.49 4.43
N ASN A 271 18.54 -5.30 4.65
CA ASN A 271 18.03 -4.78 5.91
C ASN A 271 18.38 -5.70 7.09
N LEU A 272 18.23 -7.02 6.93
CA LEU A 272 18.57 -8.00 7.95
C LEU A 272 20.05 -7.93 8.33
N GLY A 273 20.94 -7.90 7.33
CA GLY A 273 22.38 -7.79 7.57
C GLY A 273 22.75 -6.53 8.34
N ARG A 274 22.11 -5.39 8.01
CA ARG A 274 22.32 -4.12 8.72
C ARG A 274 21.72 -4.13 10.12
N ALA A 275 20.51 -4.65 10.30
CA ALA A 275 19.84 -4.71 11.59
C ALA A 275 20.61 -5.58 12.61
N ILE A 276 21.20 -6.69 12.16
CA ILE A 276 22.06 -7.54 13.01
C ILE A 276 23.32 -6.80 13.48
N LEU A 277 23.84 -5.87 12.68
CA LEU A 277 25.03 -5.10 13.05
C LEU A 277 24.72 -3.94 14.01
N GLU A 278 23.46 -3.52 14.11
CA GLU A 278 23.01 -2.46 15.03
C GLU A 278 22.46 -2.99 16.36
N GLU A 279 22.04 -4.27 16.43
CA GLU A 279 21.62 -4.97 17.66
C GLU A 279 22.81 -5.52 18.47
#